data_AF-A0A0F9J5M5-F1
#
_entry.id   AF-A0A0F9J5M5-F1
#
_cell.length_a   1.000
_cell.length_b   1.000
_cell.length_c   1.000
_cell.angle_alpha   90.00
_cell.angle_beta   90.00
_cell.angle_gamma   90.00
#
_symmetry.space_group_name_H-M   'P 1'
#
loop_
_entity.id
_entity.type
_entity.pdbx_description
1 polymer ?
#
loop_
_entity_poly.entity_id
_entity_poly.type
_entity_poly.pdbx_seq_one_letter_code
_entity_poly.pdbx_strand_id
1 'polypeptide(L)'
;MATRIEIIAISDRSVSAAFYFPIAVNDRIAGANDPARTAAGNLSGQELVDLQFGALHEIVGTHPTGNATRAQIATKLAARWGSVEGTALAHYIKTHDRAQDIGKVWNGTDWS
;
A
#
# COMPACT_ATOMS: atom_id res chain seq x y z
N MET A 1 -0.43 -14.21 -5.80
CA MET A 1 -1.58 -13.70 -5.02
C MET A 1 -2.50 -12.96 -5.99
N ALA A 2 -3.82 -13.04 -5.83
CA ALA A 2 -4.76 -12.29 -6.67
C ALA A 2 -4.77 -10.80 -6.28
N THR A 3 -5.21 -9.94 -7.20
CA THR A 3 -5.50 -8.51 -6.95
C THR A 3 -6.28 -8.33 -5.64
N ARG A 4 -5.71 -7.58 -4.69
CA ARG A 4 -6.37 -7.29 -3.41
C ARG A 4 -6.50 -5.78 -3.22
N ILE A 5 -7.74 -5.31 -3.24
CA ILE A 5 -8.14 -3.94 -2.92
C ILE A 5 -9.00 -4.02 -1.66
N GLU A 6 -8.64 -3.25 -0.64
CA GLU A 6 -9.42 -3.15 0.58
C GLU A 6 -9.96 -1.74 0.75
N ILE A 7 -11.26 -1.60 1.04
CA ILE A 7 -11.86 -0.30 1.35
C ILE A 7 -11.66 -0.02 2.83
N ILE A 8 -10.92 1.04 3.15
CA ILE A 8 -10.63 1.48 4.52
C ILE A 8 -11.78 2.34 5.04
N ALA A 9 -12.26 3.26 4.21
CA ALA A 9 -13.34 4.18 4.54
C ALA A 9 -14.11 4.57 3.29
N ILE A 10 -15.41 4.84 3.44
CA ILE A 10 -16.26 5.30 2.35
C ILE A 10 -17.22 6.37 2.83
N SER A 11 -17.39 7.40 2.02
CA SER A 11 -18.37 8.46 2.18
C SER A 11 -19.13 8.66 0.86
N ASP A 12 -20.12 9.57 0.89
CA ASP A 12 -20.82 10.04 -0.30
C ASP A 12 -19.86 10.65 -1.34
N ARG A 13 -18.76 11.27 -0.89
CA ARG A 13 -17.83 11.99 -1.78
C ARG A 13 -16.49 11.33 -2.02
N SER A 14 -16.08 10.36 -1.21
CA SER A 14 -14.78 9.70 -1.36
C SER A 14 -14.77 8.25 -0.90
N VAL A 15 -13.81 7.50 -1.41
CA VAL A 15 -13.44 6.17 -0.93
C VAL A 15 -11.95 6.14 -0.65
N SER A 16 -11.57 5.71 0.55
CA SER A 16 -10.19 5.39 0.90
C SER A 16 -9.96 3.90 0.73
N ALA A 17 -8.90 3.52 0.03
CA ALA A 17 -8.58 2.13 -0.24
C ALA A 17 -7.08 1.84 -0.13
N ALA A 18 -6.77 0.63 0.32
CA ALA A 18 -5.44 0.04 0.26
C ALA A 18 -5.35 -0.93 -0.93
N PHE A 19 -4.26 -0.82 -1.68
CA PHE A 19 -3.92 -1.64 -2.83
C PHE A 19 -2.69 -2.47 -2.46
N TYR A 20 -2.80 -3.80 -2.49
CA TYR A 20 -1.73 -4.71 -2.04
C TYR A 20 -1.09 -5.43 -3.22
N PHE A 21 0.23 -5.28 -3.38
CA PHE A 21 1.01 -5.80 -4.50
C PHE A 21 2.06 -6.80 -4.00
N PRO A 22 1.99 -8.08 -4.38
CA PRO A 22 3.06 -9.02 -4.12
C PRO A 22 4.33 -8.59 -4.86
N ILE A 23 5.46 -8.57 -4.16
CA ILE A 23 6.77 -8.30 -4.77
C ILE A 23 7.44 -9.63 -5.10
N ALA A 24 7.76 -9.82 -6.38
CA ALA A 24 8.46 -11.01 -6.85
C ALA A 24 9.83 -11.12 -6.17
N VAL A 25 10.27 -12.34 -5.87
CA VAL A 25 11.51 -12.56 -5.09
C VAL A 25 12.71 -11.84 -5.68
N ASN A 26 12.84 -11.80 -7.01
CA ASN A 26 13.95 -11.15 -7.70
C ASN A 26 13.92 -9.61 -7.63
N ASP A 27 12.76 -9.02 -7.34
CA ASP A 27 12.56 -7.57 -7.26
C ASP A 27 12.59 -7.05 -5.81
N ARG A 28 12.73 -7.95 -4.82
CA ARG A 28 12.77 -7.58 -3.41
C ARG A 28 14.09 -6.91 -3.07
N ILE A 29 14.01 -5.77 -2.39
CA ILE A 29 15.17 -5.08 -1.84
C ILE A 29 15.67 -5.86 -0.60
N ALA A 30 16.97 -6.15 -0.59
CA ALA A 30 17.60 -6.76 0.57
C ALA A 30 17.45 -5.84 1.78
N GLY A 31 16.91 -6.37 2.89
CA GLY A 31 16.68 -5.58 4.10
C GLY A 31 15.42 -4.71 4.07
N ALA A 32 14.49 -4.93 3.14
CA ALA A 32 13.13 -4.34 3.17
C ALA A 32 12.29 -4.91 4.34
N ASN A 33 12.74 -4.70 5.57
CA ASN A 33 12.12 -5.17 6.80
C ASN A 33 11.63 -3.97 7.62
N ASP A 34 10.34 -3.91 7.86
CA ASP A 34 9.63 -2.97 8.71
C ASP A 34 8.76 -3.76 9.69
N PRO A 35 9.33 -4.35 10.76
CA PRO A 35 8.58 -5.21 11.68
C PRO A 35 7.52 -4.43 12.48
N ALA A 36 7.62 -3.10 12.53
CA ALA A 36 6.64 -2.23 13.16
C ALA A 36 5.49 -1.84 12.22
N ARG A 37 5.54 -2.24 10.94
CA ARG A 37 4.52 -1.90 9.94
C ARG A 37 3.16 -2.40 10.38
N THR A 38 2.21 -1.48 10.44
CA THR A 38 0.77 -1.76 10.55
C THR A 38 0.14 -1.61 9.17
N ALA A 39 -0.66 -2.60 8.76
CA ALA A 39 -1.47 -2.48 7.56
C ALA A 39 -2.58 -1.44 7.75
N ALA A 40 -2.96 -0.75 6.67
CA ALA A 40 -4.11 0.14 6.68
C ALA A 40 -5.45 -0.62 6.67
N GLY A 41 -5.45 -1.82 6.08
CA GLY A 41 -6.58 -2.76 6.07
C GLY A 41 -6.38 -3.96 7.00
N ASN A 42 -7.33 -4.88 6.96
CA ASN A 42 -7.38 -6.12 7.73
C ASN A 42 -6.69 -7.25 6.97
N LEU A 43 -5.36 -7.22 6.98
CA LEU A 43 -4.54 -8.32 6.47
C LEU A 43 -4.64 -9.55 7.38
N SER A 44 -4.58 -10.74 6.80
CA SER A 44 -4.33 -11.97 7.56
C SER A 44 -2.93 -11.94 8.18
N GLY A 45 -2.67 -12.83 9.14
CA GLY A 45 -1.37 -12.88 9.81
C GLY A 45 -0.20 -13.05 8.83
N GLN A 46 -0.34 -13.91 7.81
CA GLN A 46 0.72 -14.11 6.81
C GLN A 46 0.89 -12.88 5.90
N GLU A 47 -0.18 -12.21 5.49
CA GLU A 47 -0.09 -11.03 4.65
C GLU A 47 0.53 -9.84 5.40
N LEU A 48 0.26 -9.72 6.70
CA LEU A 48 0.93 -8.73 7.54
C LEU A 48 2.42 -9.03 7.65
N VAL A 49 2.81 -10.29 7.83
CA VAL A 49 4.22 -10.71 7.79
C VAL A 49 4.82 -10.38 6.42
N ASP A 50 4.16 -10.72 5.32
CA ASP A 50 4.68 -10.41 3.98
C ASP A 50 4.84 -8.90 3.77
N LEU A 51 3.94 -8.08 4.31
CA LEU A 51 4.05 -6.61 4.30
C LEU A 51 5.25 -6.12 5.11
N GLN A 52 5.41 -6.64 6.33
CA GLN A 52 6.51 -6.29 7.23
C GLN A 52 7.87 -6.69 6.65
N PHE A 53 7.96 -7.80 5.93
CA PHE A 53 9.21 -8.30 5.34
C PHE A 53 9.39 -7.94 3.86
N GLY A 54 8.61 -6.98 3.34
CA GLY A 54 8.78 -6.44 1.98
C GLY A 54 8.45 -7.42 0.85
N ALA A 55 7.76 -8.52 1.15
CA ALA A 55 7.19 -9.45 0.18
C ALA A 55 5.82 -8.99 -0.35
N LEU A 56 5.17 -8.07 0.35
CA LEU A 56 3.95 -7.37 -0.04
C LEU A 56 4.20 -5.87 0.07
N HIS A 57 3.74 -5.10 -0.92
CA HIS A 57 3.77 -3.64 -0.90
C HIS A 57 2.35 -3.09 -0.83
N GLU A 58 2.13 -2.10 0.03
CA GLU A 58 0.84 -1.46 0.23
C GLU A 58 0.88 -0.01 -0.27
N ILE A 59 -0.08 0.35 -1.10
CA ILE A 59 -0.34 1.73 -1.51
C ILE A 59 -1.72 2.13 -1.01
N VAL A 60 -1.79 3.19 -0.21
CA VAL A 60 -3.05 3.72 0.33
C VAL A 60 -3.40 5.02 -0.36
N GLY A 61 -4.67 5.19 -0.73
CA GLY A 61 -5.14 6.39 -1.40
C GLY A 61 -6.60 6.71 -1.11
N THR A 62 -6.93 8.01 -1.15
CA THR A 62 -8.31 8.48 -1.12
C THR A 62 -8.72 8.96 -2.51
N HIS A 63 -9.90 8.53 -2.97
CA HIS A 63 -10.38 8.74 -4.32
C HIS A 63 -11.75 9.42 -4.31
N PRO A 64 -11.96 10.49 -5.09
CA PRO A 64 -13.25 11.15 -5.18
C PRO A 64 -14.29 10.27 -5.89
N THR A 65 -15.39 10.00 -5.21
CA THR A 65 -16.52 9.22 -5.72
C THR A 65 -17.58 10.14 -6.33
N GLY A 66 -17.86 11.29 -5.71
CA GLY A 66 -18.80 12.30 -6.21
C GLY A 66 -20.24 11.78 -6.28
N ASN A 67 -20.73 11.16 -5.20
CA ASN A 67 -22.03 10.48 -5.12
C ASN A 67 -22.19 9.30 -6.10
N ALA A 68 -21.08 8.70 -6.52
CA ALA A 68 -21.08 7.54 -7.39
C ALA A 68 -21.78 6.33 -6.72
N THR A 69 -22.50 5.56 -7.52
CA THR A 69 -23.08 4.28 -7.09
C THR A 69 -21.97 3.28 -6.77
N ARG A 70 -22.30 2.21 -6.03
CA ARG A 70 -21.34 1.14 -5.71
C ARG A 70 -20.68 0.55 -6.96
N ALA A 71 -21.43 0.36 -8.04
CA ALA A 71 -20.89 -0.13 -9.31
C ALA A 71 -19.88 0.84 -9.92
N GLN A 72 -20.17 2.14 -9.91
CA GLN A 72 -19.26 3.18 -10.40
C GLN A 72 -18.00 3.29 -9.53
N ILE A 73 -18.12 3.14 -8.21
CA ILE A 73 -16.97 3.10 -7.28
C ILE A 73 -16.09 1.90 -7.60
N ALA A 74 -16.66 0.71 -7.83
CA ALA A 74 -15.90 -0.48 -8.21
C ALA A 74 -15.13 -0.26 -9.52
N THR A 75 -15.77 0.31 -10.55
CA THR A 75 -15.08 0.66 -11.81
C THR A 75 -13.95 1.66 -11.60
N LYS A 76 -14.15 2.69 -10.76
CA LYS A 76 -13.11 3.67 -10.42
C LYS A 76 -11.93 3.02 -9.70
N LEU A 77 -12.18 2.13 -8.74
CA LEU A 77 -11.13 1.41 -8.01
C LEU A 77 -10.36 0.44 -8.92
N ALA A 78 -11.04 -0.26 -9.83
CA ALA A 78 -10.40 -1.13 -10.81
C ALA A 78 -9.50 -0.33 -11.79
N ALA A 79 -9.98 0.82 -12.28
CA ALA A 79 -9.17 1.70 -13.11
C ALA A 79 -7.96 2.25 -12.34
N ARG A 80 -8.15 2.59 -11.06
CA ARG A 80 -7.04 3.02 -10.20
C ARG A 80 -6.03 1.90 -10.00
N TRP A 81 -6.49 0.67 -9.73
CA TRP A 81 -5.63 -0.50 -9.61
C TRP A 81 -4.69 -0.62 -10.80
N GLY A 82 -5.21 -0.62 -12.03
CA GLY A 82 -4.37 -0.71 -13.24
C GLY A 82 -3.32 0.41 -13.33
N SER A 83 -3.66 1.63 -12.90
CA SER A 83 -2.73 2.76 -12.86
C SER A 83 -1.64 2.58 -11.79
N VAL A 84 -1.98 2.10 -10.60
CA VAL A 84 -0.99 1.94 -9.51
C VAL A 84 -0.17 0.67 -9.67
N GLU A 85 -0.71 -0.39 -10.27
CA GLU A 85 0.00 -1.64 -10.56
C GLU A 85 1.24 -1.40 -11.41
N GLY A 86 1.14 -0.60 -12.47
CA GLY A 86 2.28 -0.25 -13.32
C GLY A 86 3.36 0.60 -12.64
N THR A 87 3.09 1.16 -11.45
CA THR A 87 4.03 1.99 -10.69
C THR A 87 4.38 1.42 -9.32
N ALA A 88 3.79 0.28 -8.93
CA ALA A 88 3.91 -0.31 -7.61
C ALA A 88 5.35 -0.69 -7.28
N LEU A 89 6.07 -1.28 -8.24
CA LEU A 89 7.47 -1.63 -8.04
C LEU A 89 8.35 -0.38 -7.87
N ALA A 90 8.11 0.69 -8.63
CA ALA A 90 8.87 1.93 -8.47
C ALA A 90 8.60 2.61 -7.12
N HIS A 91 7.36 2.53 -6.62
CA HIS A 91 7.00 2.99 -5.27
C HIS A 91 7.67 2.15 -4.18
N TYR A 92 7.64 0.82 -4.32
CA TYR A 92 8.33 -0.11 -3.44
C TYR A 92 9.83 0.23 -3.36
N ILE A 93 10.49 0.38 -4.51
CA ILE A 93 11.92 0.71 -4.56
C ILE A 93 12.20 2.02 -3.83
N LYS A 94 11.45 3.08 -4.12
CA LYS A 94 11.62 4.38 -3.45
C LYS A 94 11.36 4.32 -1.95
N THR A 95 10.43 3.47 -1.51
CA THR A 95 10.11 3.30 -0.09
C THR A 95 11.29 2.67 0.66
N HIS A 96 11.91 1.65 0.06
CA HIS A 96 13.00 0.91 0.70
C HIS A 96 14.42 1.38 0.32
N ASP A 97 14.58 2.29 -0.64
CA ASP A 97 15.83 3.04 -0.87
C ASP A 97 16.21 3.91 0.35
N ARG A 98 15.22 4.18 1.21
CA ARG A 98 15.41 4.81 2.53
C ARG A 98 15.14 3.83 3.66
N ALA A 99 15.39 2.54 3.46
CA ALA A 99 15.12 1.51 4.48
C ALA A 99 15.81 1.82 5.82
N GLN A 100 16.98 2.47 5.80
CA GLN A 100 17.67 2.91 7.02
C GLN A 100 16.92 3.97 7.84
N ASP A 101 15.90 4.63 7.27
CA ASP A 101 15.10 5.66 7.93
C ASP A 101 13.75 5.09 8.43
N ILE A 102 13.40 3.87 8.03
CA ILE A 102 12.18 3.20 8.46
C ILE A 102 12.27 2.90 9.96
N GLY A 103 11.18 3.22 10.69
CA GLY A 103 11.08 3.02 12.14
C GLY A 103 11.78 4.08 13.00
N LYS A 104 12.48 5.05 12.39
CA LYS A 104 13.09 6.17 13.10
C LYS A 104 12.10 7.31 13.34
N VAL A 105 12.33 8.08 14.41
CA VAL A 105 11.52 9.25 14.75
C VAL A 105 12.15 10.51 14.17
N TRP A 106 11.34 11.34 13.50
CA TRP A 106 11.76 12.69 13.09
C TRP A 106 11.55 13.69 14.23
N ASN A 107 12.63 14.30 14.69
CA ASN A 107 12.60 15.28 15.79
C ASN A 107 12.60 16.76 15.33
N GLY A 108 12.56 17.01 14.02
CA GLY A 108 12.68 18.35 13.44
C GLY A 108 14.05 18.65 12.80
N THR A 109 15.07 17.85 13.07
CA THR A 109 16.44 18.01 12.55
C THR A 109 17.05 16.75 11.96
N ASP A 110 16.81 15.58 12.56
CA ASP A 110 17.31 14.29 12.07
C ASP A 110 16.32 13.14 12.35
N TRP A 111 16.64 11.98 11.78
CA TRP A 111 15.93 10.71 11.99
C TRP A 111 16.75 9.86 12.97
N SER A 112 16.21 9.60 14.16
CA SER A 112 16.85 8.80 15.23
C SER A 112 16.00 7.62 15.66
#